data_AF-A0A3L8PZS9-F1
#
_entry.id   AF-A0A3L8PZS9-F1
#
_cell.length_a   1.000
_cell.length_b   1.000
_cell.length_c   1.000
_cell.angle_alpha   90.00
_cell.angle_beta   90.00
_cell.angle_gamma   90.00
#
_symmetry.space_group_name_H-M   'P 1'
#
loop_
_entity.id
_entity.type
_entity.pdbx_description
1 polymer ?
#
loop_
_entity_poly.entity_id
_entity_poly.type
_entity_poly.pdbx_seq_one_letter_code
_entity_poly.pdbx_strand_id
1 'polypeptide(L)'
;MHCKHGLILYGAYCIKCKRSFESDGVVCSEGQLKVGDKIKVIGKSTSDDQVNTVKEVLEVDGREEIVINKTRNYYFITQMLITGQSWAKQVQVINDEPENRHILRR
;
A
#
# COMPACT_ATOMS: atom_id res chain seq x y z
N MET A 1 4.41 21.32 -23.32
CA MET A 1 5.07 20.95 -22.05
C MET A 1 6.08 19.87 -22.36
N HIS A 2 7.36 20.25 -22.49
CA HIS A 2 8.45 19.38 -22.91
C HIS A 2 9.28 19.00 -21.69
N CYS A 3 9.44 17.71 -21.41
CA CYS A 3 10.49 17.23 -20.51
C CYS A 3 11.82 17.25 -21.27
N LYS A 4 12.77 18.08 -20.82
CA LYS A 4 14.18 17.96 -21.20
C LYS A 4 14.98 17.37 -20.05
N HIS A 5 15.92 16.51 -20.45
CA HIS A 5 16.89 15.80 -19.64
C HIS A 5 17.65 16.69 -18.65
N GLY A 6 17.78 16.22 -17.42
CA GLY A 6 18.69 16.75 -16.41
C GLY A 6 18.88 15.73 -15.30
N LEU A 7 19.97 14.96 -15.36
CA LEU A 7 20.45 14.16 -14.24
C LEU A 7 20.93 15.12 -13.14
N ILE A 8 20.41 14.97 -11.92
CA ILE A 8 21.09 15.38 -10.70
C ILE A 8 21.06 14.20 -9.74
N LEU A 9 22.26 13.69 -9.44
CA LEU A 9 22.53 12.70 -8.40
C LEU A 9 22.41 13.39 -7.04
N TYR A 10 21.37 13.06 -6.27
CA TYR A 10 21.40 13.16 -4.80
C TYR A 10 21.00 11.79 -4.25
N GLY A 11 21.82 11.32 -3.31
CA GLY A 11 21.74 9.99 -2.72
C GLY A 11 20.49 9.74 -1.86
N ALA A 12 20.38 8.46 -1.50
CA ALA A 12 19.36 7.83 -0.65
C ALA A 12 18.01 7.50 -1.32
N TYR A 13 18.05 6.47 -2.17
CA TYR A 13 17.02 5.43 -2.37
C TYR A 13 15.54 5.86 -2.30
N CYS A 14 15.08 6.64 -3.28
CA CYS A 14 13.69 6.52 -3.70
C CYS A 14 13.59 5.22 -4.52
N ILE A 15 13.29 4.10 -3.85
CA ILE A 15 12.99 2.84 -4.52
C ILE A 15 11.85 3.09 -5.51
N LYS A 16 12.15 2.79 -6.77
CA LYS A 16 11.32 2.98 -7.96
C LYS A 16 9.86 2.61 -7.72
N CYS A 17 8.99 3.61 -7.53
CA CYS A 17 7.53 3.44 -7.66
C CYS A 17 7.05 3.59 -9.12
N LYS A 18 7.94 3.35 -10.10
CA LYS A 18 7.61 3.31 -11.53
C LYS A 18 8.41 2.21 -12.22
N ARG A 19 7.94 0.97 -12.16
CA ARG A 19 7.97 0.05 -13.30
C ARG A 19 7.13 -1.19 -13.03
N SER A 20 6.28 -1.47 -14.02
CA SER A 20 5.70 -2.78 -14.34
C SER A 20 4.58 -3.26 -13.41
N PHE A 21 3.36 -2.96 -13.85
CA PHE A 21 2.25 -3.92 -14.02
C PHE A 21 2.70 -5.37 -13.75
N GLU A 22 2.03 -6.08 -12.82
CA GLU A 22 2.36 -7.39 -12.21
C GLU A 22 3.07 -7.39 -10.84
N SER A 23 2.79 -6.43 -9.97
CA SER A 23 3.08 -6.63 -8.55
C SER A 23 1.96 -6.02 -7.71
N ASP A 24 1.43 -6.83 -6.80
CA ASP A 24 0.51 -6.41 -5.74
C ASP A 24 0.89 -5.01 -5.24
N GLY A 25 -0.04 -4.06 -5.37
CA GLY A 25 0.27 -2.64 -5.33
C GLY A 25 0.83 -2.22 -3.97
N VAL A 26 2.15 -2.16 -3.84
CA VAL A 26 2.81 -1.74 -2.60
C VAL A 26 2.43 -0.29 -2.29
N VAL A 27 2.03 -0.05 -1.04
CA VAL A 27 1.69 1.28 -0.55
C VAL A 27 2.98 2.06 -0.27
N CYS A 28 3.18 3.14 -1.01
CA CYS A 28 4.37 3.99 -1.03
C CYS A 28 4.06 5.49 -0.86
N SER A 29 2.79 5.90 -0.90
CA SER A 29 2.38 7.29 -0.69
C SER A 29 1.00 7.39 -0.05
N GLU A 30 0.74 8.50 0.64
CA GLU A 30 -0.62 8.86 1.08
C GLU A 30 -1.55 9.01 -0.14
N GLY A 31 -2.84 8.76 0.06
CA GLY A 31 -3.88 8.82 -0.96
C GLY A 31 -3.95 7.59 -1.89
N GLN A 32 -3.11 6.57 -1.68
CA GLN A 32 -3.15 5.34 -2.47
C GLN A 32 -4.24 4.37 -2.02
N LEU A 33 -4.55 4.35 -0.73
CA LEU A 33 -5.53 3.44 -0.15
C LEU A 33 -6.91 4.08 -0.12
N LYS A 34 -7.94 3.28 -0.42
CA LYS A 34 -9.33 3.70 -0.39
C LYS A 34 -10.15 2.76 0.49
N VAL A 35 -11.24 3.30 1.04
CA VAL A 35 -12.23 2.50 1.76
C VAL A 35 -12.74 1.38 0.85
N GLY A 36 -12.66 0.14 1.33
CA GLY A 36 -13.05 -1.05 0.57
C GLY A 36 -11.89 -1.82 -0.08
N ASP A 37 -10.69 -1.24 -0.16
CA ASP A 37 -9.53 -1.94 -0.71
C ASP A 37 -9.15 -3.14 0.17
N LYS A 38 -8.90 -4.30 -0.45
CA LYS A 38 -8.27 -5.41 0.24
C LYS A 38 -6.76 -5.19 0.27
N ILE A 39 -6.20 -5.30 1.47
CA ILE A 39 -4.78 -5.10 1.72
C ILE A 39 -4.18 -6.28 2.45
N LYS A 40 -2.95 -6.62 2.11
CA LYS A 40 -2.07 -7.49 2.87
C LYS A 40 -1.07 -6.63 3.61
N VAL A 41 -1.13 -6.67 4.93
CA VAL A 41 -0.15 -6.06 5.81
C VAL A 41 0.91 -7.10 6.13
N ILE A 42 2.16 -6.79 5.83
CA ILE A 42 3.33 -7.58 6.18
C ILE A 42 3.93 -6.95 7.43
N GLY A 43 3.97 -7.70 8.52
CA GLY A 43 4.54 -7.26 9.78
C GLY A 43 6.06 -7.37 9.80
N LYS A 44 6.67 -7.01 10.93
CA LYS A 44 8.11 -7.22 11.15
C LYS A 44 8.44 -8.70 11.36
N SER A 45 7.48 -9.45 11.90
CA SER A 45 7.49 -10.91 12.01
C SER A 45 6.34 -11.50 11.20
N THR A 46 6.52 -12.70 10.65
CA THR A 46 5.49 -13.38 9.84
C THR A 46 4.23 -13.73 10.63
N SER A 47 4.31 -13.74 11.97
CA SER A 47 3.14 -13.90 12.86
C SER A 47 2.18 -12.71 12.84
N ASP A 48 2.68 -11.54 12.43
CA ASP A 48 1.92 -10.29 12.41
C ASP A 48 1.33 -9.98 11.01
N ASP A 49 1.64 -10.84 10.04
CA ASP A 49 1.11 -10.75 8.68
C ASP A 49 -0.39 -10.98 8.70
N GLN A 50 -1.13 -10.12 8.02
CA GLN A 50 -2.59 -10.17 8.00
C GLN A 50 -3.17 -9.61 6.72
N VAL A 51 -4.27 -10.23 6.28
CA VAL A 51 -5.06 -9.75 5.15
C VAL A 51 -6.34 -9.15 5.70
N ASN A 52 -6.64 -7.91 5.31
CA ASN A 52 -7.82 -7.21 5.76
C ASN A 52 -8.37 -6.29 4.67
N THR A 53 -9.50 -5.66 4.95
CA THR A 53 -10.09 -4.63 4.10
C THR A 53 -10.01 -3.28 4.80
N VAL A 54 -9.63 -2.24 4.07
CA VAL A 54 -9.65 -0.86 4.57
C VAL A 54 -11.08 -0.49 4.92
N LYS A 55 -11.33 -0.20 6.19
CA LYS A 55 -12.65 0.18 6.70
C LYS A 55 -12.88 1.68 6.66
N GLU A 56 -11.82 2.43 6.91
CA GLU A 56 -11.87 3.88 6.99
C GLU A 56 -10.51 4.47 6.65
N VAL A 57 -10.53 5.64 6.03
CA VAL A 57 -9.36 6.47 5.78
C VAL A 57 -9.66 7.80 6.45
N LEU A 58 -8.87 8.13 7.47
CA LEU A 58 -9.01 9.33 8.28
C LEU A 58 -7.82 10.26 8.04
N GLU A 59 -8.05 11.56 8.20
CA GLU A 59 -6.97 12.54 8.28
C GLU A 59 -6.87 13.01 9.73
N VAL A 60 -5.76 12.67 10.40
CA VAL A 60 -5.50 13.02 11.80
C VAL A 60 -4.19 13.79 11.85
N ASP A 61 -4.21 15.01 12.38
CA ASP A 61 -3.05 15.91 12.45
C ASP A 61 -2.32 16.11 11.11
N GLY A 62 -3.09 16.15 10.01
CA GLY A 62 -2.57 16.30 8.65
C GLY A 62 -1.86 15.05 8.11
N ARG A 63 -2.11 13.88 8.69
CA ARG A 63 -1.59 12.58 8.24
C ARG A 63 -2.71 11.62 7.92
N GLU A 64 -2.49 10.79 6.92
CA GLU A 64 -3.43 9.73 6.56
C GLU A 64 -3.33 8.55 7.54
N GLU A 65 -4.43 8.26 8.23
CA GLU A 65 -4.61 7.10 9.09
C GLU A 65 -5.58 6.09 8.46
N ILE A 66 -5.12 4.84 8.35
CA ILE A 66 -5.87 3.74 7.76
C ILE A 66 -6.39 2.85 8.87
N VAL A 67 -7.72 2.78 9.00
CA VAL A 67 -8.37 1.90 9.97
C VAL A 67 -8.70 0.58 9.31
N ILE A 68 -8.12 -0.48 9.85
CA ILE A 68 -8.30 -1.85 9.36
C ILE A 68 -9.38 -2.56 10.18
N ASN A 69 -9.26 -2.51 11.52
CA ASN A 69 -10.15 -3.20 12.42
C ASN A 69 -10.34 -2.38 13.71
N LYS A 70 -11.52 -1.77 13.87
CA LYS A 70 -11.88 -0.98 15.06
C LYS A 70 -11.93 -1.84 16.32
N THR A 71 -12.47 -3.06 16.23
CA THR A 71 -12.63 -3.97 17.38
C THR A 71 -11.30 -4.42 17.98
N ARG A 72 -10.29 -4.64 17.14
CA ARG A 72 -8.93 -5.02 17.57
C ARG A 72 -7.99 -3.82 17.70
N ASN A 73 -8.50 -2.60 17.50
CA ASN A 73 -7.74 -1.36 17.48
C ASN A 73 -6.54 -1.40 16.51
N TYR A 74 -6.74 -1.94 15.31
CA TYR A 74 -5.70 -2.02 14.27
C TYR A 74 -5.86 -0.87 13.28
N TYR A 75 -4.90 0.04 13.35
CA TYR A 75 -4.72 1.16 12.45
C TYR A 75 -3.23 1.36 12.15
N PHE A 76 -2.93 2.07 11.08
CA PHE A 76 -1.58 2.55 10.79
C PHE A 76 -1.64 3.89 10.09
N ILE A 77 -0.63 4.72 10.33
CA ILE A 77 -0.45 5.99 9.63
C ILE A 77 0.41 5.73 8.40
N THR A 78 -0.09 6.09 7.21
CA THR A 78 0.59 5.82 5.93
C THR A 78 1.97 6.47 5.89
N GLN A 79 2.12 7.68 6.41
CA GLN A 79 3.43 8.34 6.55
C GLN A 79 4.40 7.54 7.44
N MET A 80 3.91 6.94 8.54
CA MET A 80 4.74 6.10 9.41
C MET A 80 5.12 4.78 8.77
N LEU A 81 4.25 4.22 7.92
CA LEU A 81 4.56 3.05 7.11
C LEU A 81 5.71 3.35 6.15
N ILE A 82 5.61 4.45 5.39
CA ILE A 82 6.61 4.84 4.39
C ILE A 82 7.96 5.16 5.03
N THR A 83 7.96 5.79 6.21
CA THR A 83 9.18 6.11 6.98
C THR A 83 9.73 4.93 7.79
N GLY A 84 9.05 3.78 7.80
CA GLY A 84 9.47 2.58 8.54
C GLY A 84 9.28 2.66 10.06
N GLN A 85 8.57 3.69 10.55
CA GLN A 85 8.26 3.89 11.97
C GLN A 85 6.98 3.15 12.41
N SER A 86 6.20 2.61 11.47
CA SER A 86 5.03 1.81 11.76
C SER A 86 5.37 0.43 12.33
N TRP A 87 4.38 -0.22 12.93
CA TRP A 87 4.45 -1.63 13.31
C TRP A 87 4.42 -2.53 12.05
N ALA A 88 3.72 -2.09 11.02
CA ALA A 88 3.70 -2.73 9.71
C ALA A 88 5.01 -2.45 8.97
N LYS A 89 5.62 -3.49 8.40
CA LYS A 89 6.81 -3.39 7.56
C LYS A 89 6.46 -2.93 6.16
N GLN A 90 5.37 -3.47 5.60
CA GLN A 90 4.92 -3.17 4.25
C GLN A 90 3.42 -3.42 4.14
N VAL A 91 2.73 -2.67 3.28
CA VAL A 91 1.32 -2.92 2.93
C VAL A 91 1.22 -3.07 1.43
N GLN A 92 0.43 -4.04 0.97
CA GLN A 92 0.16 -4.32 -0.43
C GLN A 92 -1.34 -4.30 -0.67
N VAL A 93 -1.80 -3.65 -1.73
CA VAL A 93 -3.16 -3.79 -2.24
C VAL A 93 -3.24 -5.10 -3.00
N ILE A 94 -4.12 -5.99 -2.55
CA ILE A 94 -4.41 -7.26 -3.22
C ILE A 94 -5.71 -7.06 -4.02
N ASN A 95 -5.61 -7.13 -5.34
CA ASN A 95 -6.81 -7.19 -6.16
C ASN A 95 -7.33 -8.62 -6.10
N ASP A 96 -8.58 -8.77 -5.64
CA ASP A 96 -9.33 -10.02 -5.70
C ASP A 96 -9.86 -10.23 -7.14
N GLU A 97 -9.02 -9.98 -8.14
CA GLU A 97 -9.30 -10.37 -9.52
C GLU A 97 -9.18 -11.90 -9.55
N PRO A 98 -10.25 -12.64 -9.85
CA PRO A 98 -10.14 -14.07 -10.09
C PRO A 98 -9.28 -14.24 -11.32
N GLU A 99 -8.03 -14.63 -11.12
CA GLU A 99 -7.20 -15.23 -12.15
C GLU A 99 -8.05 -16.26 -12.90
N ASN A 100 -8.29 -16.01 -14.19
CA ASN A 100 -8.72 -17.02 -15.15
C ASN A 100 -10.15 -17.60 -15.02
N ARG A 101 -11.20 -16.81 -15.35
CA ARG A 101 -12.33 -17.39 -16.12
C ARG A 101 -11.96 -17.42 -17.60
N HIS A 102 -11.09 -18.38 -17.95
CA HIS A 102 -10.87 -18.74 -19.34
C HIS A 102 -12.21 -19.12 -19.96
N ILE A 103 -12.56 -18.35 -20.99
CA ILE A 103 -13.57 -18.63 -21.99
C ILE A 103 -13.49 -20.12 -22.38
N LEU A 104 -14.48 -20.92 -21.99
CA LEU A 104 -14.87 -22.08 -22.77
C LEU A 104 -16.20 -21.74 -23.44
N ARG A 105 -16.07 -21.22 -24.67
CA ARG A 105 -17.13 -21.26 -25.67
C ARG A 105 -17.56 -22.72 -25.84
N ARG A 106 -18.81 -23.05 -25.54
CA ARG A 106 -19.66 -23.93 -26.34
C ARG A 106 -21.10 -23.46 -26.23
#